data_AF-A0A2W6DFB4-F1
#
_entry.id   AF-A0A2W6DFB4-F1
#
_cell.length_a   1.000
_cell.length_b   1.000
_cell.length_c   1.000
_cell.angle_alpha   90.00
_cell.angle_beta   90.00
_cell.angle_gamma   90.00
#
_symmetry.space_group_name_H-M   'P 1'
#
loop_
_entity.id
_entity.type
_entity.pdbx_description
1 polymer ?
#
loop_
_entity_poly.entity_id
_entity_poly.type
_entity_poly.pdbx_seq_one_letter_code
_entity_poly.pdbx_strand_id
1 'polypeptide(L)'
;NLCGAALGSLSSFMRAVVTRGTATDLAAVPGGAVFGKTGTAEHGSTSPPKADAWFTGYQGDLAFAVLVENGQTSGVPANPIAQKFLTALHTTS
;
A
#
# COMPACT_ATOMS: atom_id res chain seq x y z
N ASN A 1 22.60 5.86 -6.07
CA ASN A 1 21.68 6.61 -6.96
C ASN A 1 21.05 5.63 -7.93
N LEU A 2 19.73 5.42 -7.87
CA LEU A 2 19.02 4.65 -8.90
C LEU A 2 19.08 5.45 -10.21
N CYS A 3 19.28 4.79 -11.35
CA CYS A 3 19.24 5.48 -12.65
C CYS A 3 17.78 5.86 -12.99
N GLY A 4 17.59 6.89 -13.82
CA GLY A 4 16.25 7.36 -14.21
C GLY A 4 15.38 6.27 -14.84
N ALA A 5 15.99 5.34 -15.58
CA ALA A 5 15.29 4.17 -16.12
C ALA A 5 14.79 3.22 -15.02
N ALA A 6 15.61 2.92 -14.01
CA ALA A 6 15.21 2.06 -12.89
C ALA A 6 14.09 2.70 -12.06
N LEU A 7 14.15 4.02 -11.84
CA LEU A 7 13.07 4.77 -11.17
C LEU A 7 11.77 4.73 -11.98
N GLY A 8 11.84 4.96 -13.30
CA GLY A 8 10.68 4.89 -14.17
C GLY A 8 10.01 3.51 -14.18
N SER A 9 10.82 2.44 -14.27
CA SER A 9 10.32 1.07 -14.18
C SER A 9 9.69 0.77 -12.82
N LEU A 10 10.34 1.19 -11.72
CA LEU A 10 9.82 0.98 -10.37
C LEU A 10 8.47 1.67 -10.18
N SER A 11 8.35 2.94 -10.58
CA SER A 11 7.08 3.67 -10.52
C SER A 11 6.00 3.00 -11.37
N SER A 12 6.34 2.48 -12.55
CA SER A 12 5.38 1.75 -13.39
C SER A 12 4.87 0.48 -12.70
N PHE A 13 5.77 -0.31 -12.09
CA PHE A 13 5.38 -1.51 -11.35
C PHE A 13 4.55 -1.19 -10.11
N MET A 14 4.91 -0.15 -9.36
CA MET A 14 4.12 0.31 -8.21
C MET A 14 2.73 0.82 -8.63
N ARG A 15 2.59 1.41 -9.82
CA ARG A 15 1.27 1.79 -10.36
C ARG A 15 0.44 0.58 -10.77
N ALA A 16 1.07 -0.46 -11.30
CA ALA A 16 0.39 -1.68 -11.71
C ALA A 16 -0.31 -2.37 -10.53
N VAL A 17 0.29 -2.35 -9.34
CA VAL A 17 -0.32 -2.88 -8.10
C VAL A 17 -1.66 -2.22 -7.79
N VAL A 18 -1.75 -0.90 -7.98
CA VAL A 18 -2.95 -0.11 -7.68
C VAL A 18 -3.97 -0.17 -8.81
N THR A 19 -3.55 -0.34 -10.07
CA THR A 19 -4.48 -0.32 -11.21
C THR A 19 -5.03 -1.68 -11.58
N ARG A 20 -4.27 -2.76 -11.32
CA ARG A 20 -4.62 -4.12 -11.74
C ARG A 20 -4.16 -5.22 -10.77
N GLY A 21 -3.62 -4.84 -9.61
CA GLY A 21 -3.00 -5.76 -8.67
C GLY A 21 -3.75 -5.86 -7.34
N THR A 22 -2.97 -6.00 -6.27
CA THR A 22 -3.47 -6.31 -4.92
C THR A 22 -4.01 -5.10 -4.15
N ALA A 23 -3.97 -3.89 -4.72
CA ALA A 23 -4.44 -2.65 -4.06
C ALA A 23 -5.35 -1.81 -4.96
N THR A 24 -6.23 -2.48 -5.72
CA THR A 24 -7.16 -1.83 -6.66
C THR A 24 -8.19 -0.93 -6.00
N ASP A 25 -8.45 -1.11 -4.70
CA ASP A 25 -9.28 -0.25 -3.87
C ASP A 25 -8.70 1.18 -3.71
N LEU A 26 -7.40 1.36 -3.94
CA LEU A 26 -6.74 2.67 -3.92
C LEU A 26 -6.77 3.40 -5.27
N ALA A 27 -7.33 2.81 -6.33
CA ALA A 27 -7.29 3.39 -7.67
C ALA A 27 -8.11 4.69 -7.81
N ALA A 28 -9.14 4.86 -6.99
CA ALA A 28 -10.13 5.93 -7.10
C ALA A 28 -10.14 6.90 -5.89
N VAL A 29 -9.09 6.90 -5.06
CA VAL A 29 -8.98 7.87 -3.96
C VAL A 29 -8.71 9.29 -4.50
N PRO A 30 -9.18 10.35 -3.82
CA PRO A 30 -8.87 11.73 -4.20
C PRO A 30 -7.37 12.03 -4.06
N GLY A 31 -6.89 13.11 -4.67
CA GLY A 31 -5.48 13.55 -4.58
C GLY A 31 -4.55 13.06 -5.69
N GLY A 32 -5.10 12.38 -6.71
CA GLY A 32 -4.33 11.88 -7.85
C GLY A 32 -3.84 10.45 -7.69
N ALA A 33 -2.96 10.01 -8.59
CA ALA A 33 -2.56 8.61 -8.69
C ALA A 33 -1.74 8.14 -7.49
N VAL A 34 -2.15 7.00 -6.92
CA VAL A 34 -1.38 6.27 -5.89
C VAL A 34 -0.46 5.25 -6.54
N PHE A 35 0.74 5.14 -6.00
CA PHE A 35 1.76 4.18 -6.39
C PHE A 35 2.19 3.44 -5.13
N GLY A 36 2.18 2.11 -5.14
CA GLY A 36 2.57 1.39 -3.93
C GLY A 36 2.73 -0.10 -4.11
N LYS A 37 3.04 -0.77 -3.00
CA LYS A 37 3.16 -2.22 -2.96
C LYS A 37 2.58 -2.77 -1.66
N THR A 38 1.83 -3.86 -1.78
CA THR A 38 1.40 -4.67 -0.64
C THR A 38 2.48 -5.66 -0.24
N GLY A 39 2.50 -6.05 1.03
CA GLY A 39 3.25 -7.22 1.48
C GLY A 39 2.70 -7.83 2.76
N THR A 40 3.26 -8.99 3.09
CA THR A 40 2.89 -9.84 4.21
C THR A 40 4.17 -10.39 4.82
N ALA A 41 4.30 -10.39 6.15
CA ALA A 41 5.38 -11.08 6.85
C ALA A 41 4.80 -12.04 7.86
N GLU A 42 5.27 -13.28 7.83
CA GLU A 42 4.93 -14.31 8.78
C GLU A 42 5.90 -14.28 9.97
N HIS A 43 5.39 -14.52 11.17
CA HIS A 43 6.17 -14.57 12.41
C HIS A 43 5.59 -15.52 13.45
N GLY A 44 6.44 -15.93 14.39
CA GLY A 44 6.09 -16.88 15.45
C GLY A 44 6.06 -18.34 14.99
N SER A 45 5.62 -19.22 15.89
CA SER A 45 5.65 -20.68 15.72
C SER A 45 4.26 -21.35 15.74
N THR A 46 3.18 -20.56 15.62
CA THR A 46 1.82 -21.10 15.53
C THR A 46 1.56 -21.72 14.15
N SER A 47 0.55 -22.58 14.03
CA SER A 47 0.14 -23.17 12.74
C SER A 47 -1.34 -22.88 12.46
N PRO A 48 -1.67 -22.01 11.48
CA PRO A 48 -0.74 -21.21 10.67
C PRO A 48 0.01 -20.13 11.48
N PRO A 49 1.16 -19.63 11.00
CA PRO A 49 1.89 -18.56 11.65
C PRO A 49 1.05 -17.28 11.67
N LYS A 50 1.37 -16.39 12.63
CA LYS A 50 0.82 -15.04 12.62
C LYS A 50 1.43 -14.28 11.45
N ALA A 51 0.64 -13.43 10.81
CA ALA A 51 1.05 -12.72 9.61
C ALA A 51 0.60 -11.27 9.64
N ASP A 52 1.57 -10.37 9.54
CA ASP A 52 1.35 -8.93 9.43
C ASP A 52 0.96 -8.56 8.00
N ALA A 53 0.20 -7.48 7.84
CA ALA A 53 -0.12 -6.92 6.53
C ALA A 53 0.43 -5.50 6.43
N TRP A 54 1.04 -5.14 5.31
CA TRP A 54 1.45 -3.75 5.05
C TRP A 54 1.13 -3.27 3.64
N PHE A 55 1.06 -1.95 3.53
CA PHE A 55 1.09 -1.21 2.28
C PHE A 55 2.09 -0.07 2.41
N THR A 56 3.01 0.06 1.45
CA THR A 56 3.91 1.21 1.35
C THR A 56 3.71 1.87 0.00
N GLY A 57 3.57 3.19 -0.03
CA GLY A 57 3.30 3.90 -1.26
C GLY A 57 3.50 5.41 -1.18
N TYR A 58 3.17 6.07 -2.28
CA TYR A 58 3.19 7.51 -2.39
C TYR A 58 2.06 8.03 -3.29
N GLN A 59 1.67 9.29 -3.07
CA GLN A 59 0.74 10.07 -3.88
C GLN A 59 1.31 11.50 -4.04
N GLY A 60 1.64 11.88 -5.27
CA GLY A 60 2.38 13.13 -5.49
C GLY A 60 3.73 13.11 -4.79
N ASP A 61 3.95 14.07 -3.89
CA ASP A 61 5.15 14.22 -3.05
C ASP A 61 5.01 13.56 -1.66
N LEU A 62 3.83 13.05 -1.30
CA LEU A 62 3.57 12.38 -0.03
C LEU A 62 3.94 10.89 -0.11
N ALA A 63 4.93 10.45 0.66
CA ALA A 63 5.22 9.04 0.91
C ALA A 63 4.62 8.58 2.26
N PHE A 64 4.11 7.34 2.31
CA PHE A 64 3.47 6.79 3.51
C PHE A 64 3.62 5.26 3.59
N ALA A 65 3.44 4.73 4.80
CA ALA A 65 3.38 3.29 5.06
C ALA A 65 2.30 3.00 6.09
N VAL A 66 1.57 1.90 5.88
CA VAL A 66 0.59 1.34 6.80
C VAL A 66 1.03 -0.07 7.15
N LEU A 67 1.14 -0.37 8.44
CA LEU A 67 1.41 -1.70 8.98
C LEU A 67 0.25 -2.09 9.90
N VAL A 68 -0.25 -3.31 9.73
CA VAL A 68 -1.22 -3.94 10.61
C VAL A 68 -0.61 -5.22 11.15
N GLU A 69 -0.20 -5.18 12.41
CA GLU A 69 0.30 -6.37 13.10
C GLU A 69 -0.80 -7.44 13.17
N ASN A 70 -0.45 -8.68 12.81
CA ASN A 70 -1.38 -9.79 12.63
C ASN A 70 -2.50 -9.52 11.60
N GLY A 71 -2.40 -8.46 10.80
CA GLY A 71 -3.47 -8.02 9.91
C GLY A 71 -3.91 -9.08 8.90
N GLN A 72 -2.97 -9.88 8.37
CA GLN A 72 -3.31 -10.97 7.46
C GLN A 72 -4.03 -12.10 8.20
N THR A 73 -3.58 -12.47 9.41
CA THR A 73 -4.22 -13.51 10.23
C THR A 73 -5.60 -13.09 10.73
N SER A 74 -5.77 -11.82 11.08
CA SER A 74 -7.03 -11.25 11.57
C SER A 74 -7.98 -10.81 10.45
N GLY A 75 -7.60 -10.93 9.18
CA GLY A 75 -8.41 -10.51 8.03
C GLY A 75 -8.56 -8.99 7.90
N VAL A 76 -7.65 -8.21 8.49
CA VAL A 76 -7.60 -6.75 8.42
C VAL A 76 -6.49 -6.33 7.45
N PRO A 77 -6.80 -6.12 6.15
CA PRO A 77 -5.81 -5.68 5.19
C PRO A 77 -5.37 -4.22 5.45
N ALA A 78 -4.15 -3.89 5.04
CA ALA A 78 -3.59 -2.54 5.17
C ALA A 78 -4.20 -1.54 4.17
N ASN A 79 -4.67 -1.99 3.01
CA ASN A 79 -5.13 -1.09 1.94
C ASN A 79 -6.36 -0.25 2.33
N PRO A 80 -7.41 -0.78 2.98
CA PRO A 80 -8.55 0.04 3.40
C PRO A 80 -8.17 1.13 4.42
N ILE A 81 -7.12 0.91 5.21
CA ILE A 81 -6.60 1.93 6.13
C ILE A 81 -5.88 3.02 5.34
N ALA A 82 -5.04 2.65 4.36
CA ALA A 82 -4.43 3.60 3.44
C ALA A 82 -5.48 4.42 2.67
N GLN A 83 -6.57 3.78 2.23
CA GLN A 83 -7.67 4.43 1.53
C GLN A 83 -8.32 5.52 2.38
N LYS A 84 -8.64 5.19 3.64
CA LYS A 84 -9.21 6.12 4.61
C LYS A 84 -8.29 7.30 4.88
N PHE A 85 -7.00 7.03 5.09
CA PHE A 85 -5.99 8.05 5.30
C PHE A 85 -5.92 9.04 4.13
N LEU A 86 -5.76 8.55 2.91
CA LEU A 86 -5.69 9.40 1.72
C LEU A 86 -6.99 10.16 1.48
N THR A 87 -8.15 9.52 1.69
CA THR A 87 -9.45 10.21 1.55
C THR A 87 -9.60 11.34 2.56
N ALA A 88 -9.17 11.13 3.81
CA ALA A 88 -9.22 12.12 4.88
C ALA A 88 -8.34 13.35 4.60
N LEU A 89 -7.17 13.15 3.98
CA LEU A 89 -6.26 14.25 3.62
C LEU A 89 -6.87 15.23 2.61
N HIS A 90 -7.82 14.78 1.79
CA HIS A 90 -8.43 15.59 0.74
C HIS A 90 -9.87 16.02 1.04
N THR A 91 -10.36 15.76 2.27
CA THR A 91 -11.72 16.15 2.70
C THR A 91 -11.77 17.46 3.48
N THR A 92 -10.64 18.15 3.67
CA THR A 92 -10.60 19.51 4.23
C THR A 92 -10.78 20.53 3.10
N SER A 93 -11.99 21.06 2.96
CA SER A 93 -12.32 22.29 2.22
C SER A 93 -13.14 23.21 3.12
#